data_AF-A0A6A0QWW4-F1
#
_entry.id   AF-A0A6A0QWW4-F1
#
_cell.length_a   1.000
_cell.length_b   1.000
_cell.length_c   1.000
_cell.angle_alpha   90.00
_cell.angle_beta   90.00
_cell.angle_gamma   90.00
#
_symmetry.space_group_name_H-M   'P 1'
#
loop_
_entity.id
_entity.type
_entity.pdbx_description
1 polymer ?
#
loop_
_entity_poly.entity_id
_entity_poly.type
_entity_poly.pdbx_seq_one_letter_code
_entity_poly.pdbx_strand_id
1 'polypeptide(L)'
;MRRRIGFLAPSIVVMATALFLAGCSGASNSTTAPEKPVGPTVTVGSTEASGEGPTLSDFVPWSAAFGDEADAEQWYLEQERSVQDSIARCMAEQGFEYIPYMPNQDRGGFAGPDSAEELAERYGFGIATQILEESQIEEEDEATAKAVEKSKDPNFAIVEAMTPEERQEYDTALYGTGPSPGDPISDEGNDPTNPPSETSGSDSTIAPSGCLPIAQEEFYNDAAGRAFDAKFGEAFNDLRGIVESDPRITALKDDWSSCMAAAGYDFTSESDVRTFLFRRLEDVGAITNLEVDSSGEVSLYFPVDFEPGDPIEAAVKKIASEEIALAKLSLVCFGNYDEVYEMVYQEAEQRFIAEHLAELEQFRRDHS
;
A
#
# COMPACT_ATOMS: atom_id res chain seq x y z
N MET A 1 -62.32 -23.52 -24.30
CA MET A 1 -61.68 -23.96 -25.56
C MET A 1 -60.19 -24.11 -25.28
N ARG A 2 -59.63 -25.27 -24.92
CA ARG A 2 -59.20 -26.42 -25.76
C ARG A 2 -58.50 -26.03 -27.08
N ARG A 3 -57.16 -26.04 -27.09
CA ARG A 3 -56.24 -26.94 -27.87
C ARG A 3 -54.82 -26.32 -27.89
N ARG A 4 -53.82 -26.95 -27.29
CA ARG A 4 -52.91 -28.04 -27.76
C ARG A 4 -51.68 -27.49 -28.50
N ILE A 5 -50.49 -27.56 -27.87
CA ILE A 5 -49.40 -28.59 -28.00
C ILE A 5 -48.46 -28.31 -29.19
N GLY A 6 -47.15 -28.27 -28.90
CA GLY A 6 -46.08 -28.42 -29.88
C GLY A 6 -44.68 -28.42 -29.25
N PHE A 7 -44.34 -29.46 -28.48
CA PHE A 7 -42.95 -29.85 -28.18
C PHE A 7 -42.38 -30.59 -29.40
N LEU A 8 -41.13 -30.31 -29.78
CA LEU A 8 -40.24 -31.27 -30.47
C LEU A 8 -38.79 -30.95 -30.08
N ALA A 9 -38.08 -32.01 -29.66
CA ALA A 9 -36.70 -32.02 -29.20
C ALA A 9 -35.75 -32.50 -30.34
N PRO A 10 -34.47 -32.85 -30.11
CA PRO A 10 -33.32 -32.39 -30.90
C PRO A 10 -32.80 -33.41 -31.93
N SER A 11 -32.02 -32.95 -32.91
CA SER A 11 -31.29 -33.82 -33.83
C SER A 11 -29.78 -33.76 -33.58
N ILE A 12 -29.29 -34.89 -33.08
CA ILE A 12 -27.89 -35.30 -32.99
C ILE A 12 -27.38 -35.62 -34.41
N VAL A 13 -26.22 -35.09 -34.80
CA VAL A 13 -25.40 -35.66 -35.87
C VAL A 13 -24.00 -35.91 -35.33
N VAL A 14 -23.75 -37.17 -35.01
CA VAL A 14 -22.43 -37.77 -34.86
C VAL A 14 -21.90 -38.04 -36.26
N MET A 15 -20.70 -37.56 -36.59
CA MET A 15 -19.90 -38.19 -37.65
C MET A 15 -18.44 -38.22 -37.23
N ALA A 16 -18.05 -39.37 -36.68
CA ALA A 16 -16.68 -39.78 -36.52
C ALA A 16 -16.11 -40.20 -37.88
N THR A 17 -14.94 -39.70 -38.24
CA THR A 17 -14.04 -40.42 -39.16
C THR A 17 -12.61 -40.25 -38.68
N ALA A 18 -12.08 -41.32 -38.09
CA ALA A 18 -10.66 -41.50 -37.89
C ALA A 18 -10.09 -42.21 -39.13
N LEU A 19 -8.95 -41.77 -39.65
CA LEU A 19 -8.03 -42.65 -40.35
C LEU A 19 -6.59 -42.14 -40.24
N PHE A 20 -5.79 -43.07 -39.73
CA PHE A 20 -4.41 -43.06 -39.30
C PHE A 20 -3.35 -43.05 -40.43
N LEU A 21 -2.13 -42.67 -40.02
CA LEU A 21 -0.80 -43.30 -40.27
C LEU A 21 0.19 -42.72 -41.31
N ALA A 22 1.40 -42.49 -40.75
CA ALA A 22 2.76 -42.64 -41.30
C ALA A 22 3.25 -41.61 -42.34
N GLY A 23 4.50 -41.12 -42.35
CA GLY A 23 5.70 -41.44 -41.58
C GLY A 23 6.94 -40.94 -42.35
N CYS A 24 7.84 -40.24 -41.64
CA CYS A 24 9.29 -40.07 -41.82
C CYS A 24 9.97 -39.65 -43.16
N SER A 25 10.90 -38.68 -42.99
CA SER A 25 12.35 -38.74 -43.33
C SER A 25 12.91 -37.85 -44.46
N GLY A 26 14.10 -37.29 -44.18
CA GLY A 26 15.09 -36.80 -45.16
C GLY A 26 15.37 -35.30 -45.07
N ALA A 27 16.26 -34.81 -44.20
CA ALA A 27 17.74 -34.81 -44.27
C ALA A 27 18.35 -33.60 -45.03
N SER A 28 19.05 -32.78 -44.21
CA SER A 28 20.32 -32.06 -44.47
C SER A 28 20.40 -30.93 -45.50
N ASN A 29 20.67 -29.71 -44.99
CA ASN A 29 21.87 -29.00 -45.43
C ASN A 29 22.45 -28.12 -44.31
N SER A 30 23.71 -28.42 -43.98
CA SER A 30 24.54 -27.73 -43.01
C SER A 30 25.09 -26.42 -43.60
N THR A 31 24.99 -25.32 -42.85
CA THR A 31 25.99 -24.24 -42.92
C THR A 31 26.22 -23.73 -41.50
N THR A 32 27.41 -23.99 -40.99
CA THR A 32 27.94 -23.61 -39.69
C THR A 32 28.40 -22.14 -39.71
N ALA A 33 28.03 -21.37 -38.68
CA ALA A 33 28.72 -20.16 -38.21
C ALA A 33 28.40 -19.97 -36.71
N PRO A 34 29.29 -19.37 -35.90
CA PRO A 34 29.70 -19.94 -34.62
C PRO A 34 28.87 -19.51 -33.40
N GLU A 35 28.82 -20.43 -32.42
CA GLU A 35 28.25 -20.30 -31.08
C GLU A 35 28.93 -19.20 -30.25
N LYS A 36 28.11 -18.34 -29.63
CA LYS A 36 28.43 -17.67 -28.36
C LYS A 36 27.98 -18.59 -27.21
N PRO A 37 28.72 -18.68 -26.10
CA PRO A 37 28.36 -19.57 -25.00
C PRO A 37 27.13 -19.00 -24.29
N VAL A 38 26.00 -19.70 -24.41
CA VAL A 38 24.83 -19.54 -23.55
C VAL A 38 25.15 -20.31 -22.26
N GLY A 39 25.12 -19.62 -21.13
CA GLY A 39 25.25 -20.22 -19.79
C GLY A 39 24.12 -21.23 -19.54
N PRO A 40 24.24 -22.05 -18.49
CA PRO A 40 23.32 -23.15 -18.28
C PRO A 40 21.90 -22.61 -18.05
N THR A 41 21.02 -22.82 -19.04
CA THR A 41 19.57 -22.79 -18.83
C THR A 41 19.26 -23.92 -17.86
N VAL A 42 19.20 -23.60 -16.58
CA VAL A 42 18.63 -24.47 -15.58
C VAL A 42 17.13 -24.41 -15.77
N THR A 43 16.62 -25.34 -16.59
CA THR A 43 15.21 -25.69 -16.62
C THR A 43 14.91 -26.43 -15.32
N VAL A 44 14.67 -25.69 -14.23
CA VAL A 44 14.01 -26.28 -13.06
C VAL A 44 12.54 -26.43 -13.42
N GLY A 45 12.09 -27.67 -13.37
CA GLY A 45 10.74 -28.06 -13.69
C GLY A 45 9.74 -27.30 -12.84
N SER A 46 8.62 -27.01 -13.50
CA SER A 46 7.31 -26.79 -12.90
C SER A 46 7.01 -27.94 -11.92
N THR A 47 7.45 -27.78 -10.68
CA THR A 47 6.75 -28.34 -9.53
C THR A 47 5.65 -27.35 -9.20
N GLU A 48 4.42 -27.84 -9.23
CA GLU A 48 3.23 -27.16 -8.72
C GLU A 48 3.58 -26.46 -7.40
N ALA A 49 3.59 -25.14 -7.41
CA ALA A 49 3.64 -24.32 -6.20
C ALA A 49 2.26 -24.38 -5.55
N SER A 50 1.95 -25.52 -4.93
CA SER A 50 0.95 -25.59 -3.87
C SER A 50 1.55 -24.90 -2.64
N GLY A 51 0.87 -23.89 -2.11
CA GLY A 51 1.29 -23.04 -0.97
C GLY A 51 1.46 -23.76 0.37
N GLU A 52 2.35 -24.75 0.43
CA GLU A 52 2.71 -25.51 1.63
C GLU A 52 4.17 -25.25 2.09
N GLY A 53 4.85 -24.28 1.49
CA GLY A 53 6.21 -23.85 1.87
C GLY A 53 6.23 -22.76 2.94
N PRO A 54 7.37 -22.52 3.62
CA PRO A 54 7.52 -21.39 4.53
C PRO A 54 7.37 -20.07 3.77
N THR A 55 6.86 -19.03 4.42
CA THR A 55 6.76 -17.65 3.86
C THR A 55 7.82 -16.75 4.49
N LEU A 56 8.01 -15.53 3.98
CA LEU A 56 8.93 -14.58 4.59
C LEU A 56 8.51 -14.20 6.02
N SER A 57 7.20 -14.19 6.32
CA SER A 57 6.72 -13.97 7.70
C SER A 57 7.28 -14.97 8.72
N ASP A 58 7.62 -16.20 8.32
CA ASP A 58 8.24 -17.21 9.20
C ASP A 58 9.66 -16.82 9.66
N PHE A 59 10.29 -15.88 8.96
CA PHE A 59 11.65 -15.40 9.21
C PHE A 59 11.69 -13.99 9.80
N VAL A 60 10.67 -13.17 9.53
CA VAL A 60 10.55 -11.77 9.99
C VAL A 60 9.14 -11.48 10.54
N PRO A 61 8.76 -12.09 11.68
CA PRO A 61 7.38 -12.08 12.19
C PRO A 61 6.93 -10.71 12.77
N TRP A 62 7.85 -9.78 12.99
CA TRP A 62 7.56 -8.41 13.41
C TRP A 62 7.19 -7.50 12.23
N SER A 63 7.42 -7.94 11.00
CA SER A 63 7.12 -7.14 9.81
C SER A 63 5.75 -7.48 9.26
N ALA A 64 4.84 -6.51 9.35
CA ALA A 64 3.51 -6.59 8.73
C ALA A 64 3.56 -6.75 7.21
N ALA A 65 4.65 -6.30 6.57
CA ALA A 65 4.81 -6.31 5.12
C ALA A 65 4.91 -7.71 4.50
N PHE A 66 5.06 -8.75 5.32
CA PHE A 66 5.19 -10.14 4.86
C PHE A 66 4.10 -11.08 5.39
N GLY A 67 3.14 -10.57 6.18
CA GLY A 67 2.03 -11.35 6.74
C GLY A 67 0.84 -11.46 5.78
N ASP A 68 -0.11 -12.37 6.09
CA ASP A 68 -1.38 -12.47 5.37
C ASP A 68 -2.25 -11.22 5.62
N GLU A 69 -2.75 -10.60 4.55
CA GLU A 69 -3.61 -9.40 4.62
C GLU A 69 -4.87 -9.64 5.47
N ALA A 70 -5.42 -10.85 5.48
CA ALA A 70 -6.62 -11.17 6.26
C ALA A 70 -6.35 -11.15 7.78
N ASP A 71 -5.12 -11.40 8.20
CA ASP A 71 -4.69 -11.36 9.60
C ASP A 71 -3.97 -10.04 9.96
N ALA A 72 -3.58 -9.24 8.95
CA ALA A 72 -2.84 -8.00 9.14
C ALA A 72 -3.59 -7.00 10.03
N GLU A 73 -4.90 -6.80 9.83
CA GLU A 73 -5.69 -5.87 10.65
C GLU A 73 -5.69 -6.30 12.13
N GLN A 74 -5.97 -7.58 12.41
CA GLN A 74 -5.98 -8.08 13.78
C GLN A 74 -4.59 -8.01 14.42
N TRP A 75 -3.56 -8.33 13.64
CA TRP A 75 -2.17 -8.18 14.05
C TRP A 75 -1.86 -6.72 14.42
N TYR A 76 -2.21 -5.75 13.57
CA TYR A 76 -2.01 -4.32 13.84
C TYR A 76 -2.72 -3.88 15.13
N LEU A 77 -3.98 -4.30 15.32
CA LEU A 77 -4.73 -3.96 16.53
C LEU A 77 -4.12 -4.58 17.79
N GLU A 78 -3.57 -5.79 17.71
CA GLU A 78 -2.88 -6.46 18.82
C GLU A 78 -1.53 -5.81 19.11
N GLN A 79 -0.75 -5.46 18.09
CA GLN A 79 0.51 -4.73 18.25
C GLN A 79 0.27 -3.35 18.87
N GLU A 80 -0.71 -2.59 18.36
CA GLU A 80 -1.01 -1.27 18.90
C GLU A 80 -1.46 -1.35 20.37
N ARG A 81 -2.28 -2.34 20.74
CA ARG A 81 -2.60 -2.60 22.16
C ARG A 81 -1.34 -2.84 22.99
N SER A 82 -0.42 -3.64 22.48
CA SER A 82 0.81 -3.99 23.18
C SER A 82 1.74 -2.78 23.35
N VAL A 83 1.84 -1.93 22.31
CA VAL A 83 2.55 -0.65 22.36
C VAL A 83 1.93 0.25 23.44
N GLN A 84 0.61 0.47 23.41
CA GLN A 84 -0.09 1.32 24.36
C GLN A 84 0.05 0.84 25.81
N ASP A 85 -0.01 -0.48 26.05
CA ASP A 85 0.23 -1.06 27.37
C ASP A 85 1.68 -0.89 27.84
N SER A 86 2.66 -0.99 26.93
CA SER A 86 4.07 -0.75 27.27
C SER A 86 4.34 0.73 27.58
N ILE A 87 3.72 1.66 26.85
CA ILE A 87 3.76 3.10 27.15
C ILE A 87 3.19 3.37 28.54
N ALA A 88 2.00 2.83 28.83
CA ALA A 88 1.35 3.05 30.13
C ALA A 88 2.19 2.55 31.30
N ARG A 89 2.84 1.37 31.14
CA ARG A 89 3.76 0.83 32.13
C ARG A 89 4.98 1.74 32.33
N CYS A 90 5.62 2.17 31.24
CA CYS A 90 6.78 3.06 31.32
C CYS A 90 6.43 4.42 31.96
N MET A 91 5.30 5.01 31.57
CA MET A 91 4.84 6.29 32.14
C MET A 91 4.54 6.16 33.64
N ALA A 92 3.92 5.04 34.06
CA ALA A 92 3.70 4.76 35.48
C ALA A 92 5.03 4.63 36.26
N GLU A 93 6.08 4.05 35.67
CA GLU A 93 7.42 4.00 36.26
C GLU A 93 8.08 5.37 36.37
N GLN A 94 7.80 6.28 35.42
CA GLN A 94 8.21 7.69 35.47
C GLN A 94 7.35 8.52 36.45
N GLY A 95 6.29 7.95 37.01
CA GLY A 95 5.40 8.61 37.97
C GLY A 95 4.23 9.38 37.35
N PHE A 96 3.97 9.17 36.06
CA PHE A 96 2.87 9.79 35.32
C PHE A 96 1.71 8.81 35.11
N GLU A 97 0.48 9.32 35.18
CA GLU A 97 -0.69 8.57 34.73
C GLU A 97 -0.76 8.61 33.20
N TYR A 98 -0.90 7.46 32.57
CA TYR A 98 -1.15 7.32 31.14
C TYR A 98 -2.20 6.23 30.94
N ILE A 99 -3.24 6.55 30.17
CA ILE A 99 -4.34 5.67 29.84
C ILE A 99 -4.14 5.18 28.41
N PRO A 100 -3.91 3.87 28.17
CA PRO A 100 -3.84 3.29 26.83
C PRO A 100 -4.98 3.77 25.93
N TYR A 101 -4.63 4.36 24.79
CA TYR A 101 -5.62 4.95 23.88
C TYR A 101 -5.36 4.54 22.45
N MET A 102 -6.40 4.07 21.77
CA MET A 102 -6.36 3.71 20.36
C MET A 102 -7.44 4.51 19.63
N PRO A 103 -7.06 5.53 18.84
CA PRO A 103 -7.99 6.47 18.21
C PRO A 103 -9.10 5.81 17.38
N ASN A 104 -8.85 4.61 16.87
CA ASN A 104 -9.71 3.95 15.88
C ASN A 104 -10.63 2.87 16.48
N GLN A 105 -10.49 2.46 17.74
CA GLN A 105 -11.30 1.35 18.30
C GLN A 105 -12.78 1.72 18.45
N ASP A 106 -13.11 2.97 18.79
CA ASP A 106 -14.49 3.43 19.01
C ASP A 106 -15.25 3.74 17.71
N ARG A 107 -14.56 3.78 16.57
CA ARG A 107 -15.16 4.00 15.24
C ARG A 107 -15.51 2.70 14.51
N GLY A 108 -15.38 1.53 15.16
CA GLY A 108 -15.38 0.25 14.43
C GLY A 108 -14.16 0.19 13.50
N GLY A 109 -12.99 0.51 14.07
CA GLY A 109 -11.73 0.76 13.38
C GLY A 109 -11.49 -0.16 12.20
N PHE A 110 -10.97 0.42 11.11
CA PHE A 110 -10.71 -0.21 9.82
C PHE A 110 -11.93 -0.67 9.02
N ALA A 111 -13.17 -0.34 9.40
CA ALA A 111 -14.34 -0.49 8.51
C ALA A 111 -14.30 0.52 7.35
N GLY A 112 -13.29 0.39 6.49
CA GLY A 112 -13.32 0.89 5.12
C GLY A 112 -14.24 0.03 4.26
N PRO A 113 -14.35 0.34 2.96
CA PRO A 113 -15.06 -0.52 2.03
C PRO A 113 -14.59 -1.98 2.13
N ASP A 114 -15.52 -2.94 2.18
CA ASP A 114 -15.21 -4.37 2.38
C ASP A 114 -14.65 -5.05 1.10
N SER A 115 -14.62 -4.31 -0.02
CA SER A 115 -14.22 -4.81 -1.33
C SER A 115 -13.70 -3.70 -2.24
N ALA A 116 -12.91 -4.08 -3.24
CA ALA A 116 -12.45 -3.17 -4.29
C ALA A 116 -13.63 -2.52 -5.03
N GLU A 117 -14.74 -3.24 -5.23
CA GLU A 117 -15.96 -2.72 -5.86
C GLU A 117 -16.62 -1.63 -5.02
N GLU A 118 -16.72 -1.84 -3.70
CA GLU A 118 -17.27 -0.82 -2.79
C GLU A 118 -16.34 0.40 -2.72
N LEU A 119 -15.03 0.19 -2.74
CA LEU A 119 -14.03 1.27 -2.76
C LEU A 119 -14.14 2.11 -4.04
N ALA A 120 -14.19 1.45 -5.21
CA ALA A 120 -14.40 2.13 -6.48
C ALA A 120 -15.76 2.84 -6.55
N GLU A 121 -16.81 2.28 -5.94
CA GLU A 121 -18.13 2.91 -5.88
C GLU A 121 -18.16 4.16 -5.00
N ARG A 122 -17.48 4.11 -3.86
CA ARG A 122 -17.53 5.18 -2.86
C ARG A 122 -16.51 6.28 -3.13
N TYR A 123 -15.31 5.90 -3.54
CA TYR A 123 -14.15 6.79 -3.60
C TYR A 123 -13.51 6.85 -4.98
N GLY A 124 -13.83 5.94 -5.90
CA GLY A 124 -13.14 5.88 -7.18
C GLY A 124 -11.65 5.59 -6.99
N PHE A 125 -10.77 6.49 -7.45
CA PHE A 125 -9.32 6.45 -7.20
C PHE A 125 -8.88 7.33 -6.02
N GLY A 126 -9.82 7.97 -5.31
CA GLY A 126 -9.55 8.85 -4.18
C GLY A 126 -9.06 10.25 -4.54
N ILE A 127 -9.05 10.64 -5.81
CA ILE A 127 -8.44 11.89 -6.27
C ILE A 127 -9.39 13.07 -6.12
N ALA A 128 -10.52 13.08 -6.84
CA ALA A 128 -11.47 14.19 -6.78
C ALA A 128 -12.43 14.05 -5.60
N THR A 129 -12.69 12.84 -5.12
CA THR A 129 -13.55 12.62 -3.95
C THR A 129 -12.91 13.16 -2.68
N GLN A 130 -11.59 13.04 -2.53
CA GLN A 130 -10.86 13.59 -1.37
C GLN A 130 -10.94 15.13 -1.34
N ILE A 131 -10.77 15.78 -2.48
CA ILE A 131 -10.93 17.25 -2.59
C ILE A 131 -12.34 17.69 -2.13
N LEU A 132 -13.38 16.91 -2.46
CA LEU A 132 -14.76 17.20 -2.02
C LEU A 132 -14.98 16.95 -0.53
N GLU A 133 -14.32 15.96 0.05
CA GLU A 133 -14.40 15.67 1.48
C GLU A 133 -13.70 16.77 2.30
N GLU A 134 -12.51 17.19 1.87
CA GLU A 134 -11.73 18.24 2.54
C GLU A 134 -12.40 19.62 2.44
N SER A 135 -12.96 19.98 1.27
CA SER A 135 -13.68 21.25 1.06
C SER A 135 -15.02 21.38 1.80
N GLN A 136 -15.53 20.27 2.36
CA GLN A 136 -16.76 20.28 3.15
C GLN A 136 -16.51 20.51 4.66
N ILE A 137 -15.25 20.60 5.07
CA ILE A 137 -14.88 20.90 6.45
C ILE A 137 -14.87 22.43 6.61
N GLU A 138 -15.92 23.01 7.21
CA GLU A 138 -15.94 24.44 7.54
C GLU A 138 -14.83 24.76 8.57
N GLU A 139 -14.14 25.92 8.49
CA GLU A 139 -13.04 26.27 9.42
C GLU A 139 -13.48 26.28 10.91
N GLU A 140 -14.73 26.70 11.18
CA GLU A 140 -15.34 26.63 12.53
C GLU A 140 -15.58 25.18 12.97
N ASP A 141 -15.87 24.29 12.02
CA ASP A 141 -15.96 22.86 12.24
C ASP A 141 -14.58 22.22 12.39
N GLU A 142 -13.51 22.73 11.77
CA GLU A 142 -12.17 22.16 11.90
C GLU A 142 -11.58 22.36 13.29
N ALA A 143 -11.63 23.59 13.84
CA ALA A 143 -11.14 23.84 15.19
C ALA A 143 -11.97 23.09 16.24
N THR A 144 -13.28 23.02 16.03
CA THR A 144 -14.21 22.27 16.89
C THR A 144 -13.99 20.76 16.75
N ALA A 145 -13.80 20.24 15.53
CA ALA A 145 -13.54 18.83 15.26
C ALA A 145 -12.17 18.41 15.80
N LYS A 146 -11.13 19.23 15.66
CA LYS A 146 -9.82 19.00 16.29
C LYS A 146 -9.93 18.97 17.81
N ALA A 147 -10.69 19.89 18.41
CA ALA A 147 -10.93 19.88 19.85
C ALA A 147 -11.73 18.65 20.30
N VAL A 148 -12.76 18.26 19.54
CA VAL A 148 -13.56 17.05 19.80
C VAL A 148 -12.69 15.80 19.66
N GLU A 149 -11.88 15.68 18.62
CA GLU A 149 -11.00 14.54 18.39
C GLU A 149 -9.93 14.44 19.49
N LYS A 150 -9.30 15.57 19.86
CA LYS A 150 -8.36 15.62 20.98
C LYS A 150 -9.01 15.25 22.30
N SER A 151 -10.29 15.60 22.50
CA SER A 151 -11.04 15.23 23.71
C SER A 151 -11.38 13.73 23.82
N LYS A 152 -11.23 12.96 22.73
CA LYS A 152 -11.39 11.50 22.77
C LYS A 152 -10.19 10.80 23.38
N ASP A 153 -9.01 11.41 23.31
CA ASP A 153 -7.83 10.90 23.99
C ASP A 153 -7.98 11.14 25.52
N PRO A 154 -8.10 10.08 26.34
CA PRO A 154 -8.22 10.22 27.78
C PRO A 154 -7.00 10.89 28.42
N ASN A 155 -5.82 10.83 27.79
CA ASN A 155 -4.61 11.49 28.26
C ASN A 155 -4.65 13.01 28.08
N PHE A 156 -5.49 13.52 27.18
CA PHE A 156 -5.63 14.96 26.99
C PHE A 156 -6.05 15.67 28.29
N ALA A 157 -7.03 15.11 29.00
CA ALA A 157 -7.50 15.67 30.27
C ALA A 157 -6.44 15.59 31.38
N ILE A 158 -5.60 14.56 31.37
CA ILE A 158 -4.47 14.39 32.30
C ILE A 158 -3.45 15.51 32.07
N VAL A 159 -3.03 15.70 30.82
CA VAL A 159 -2.04 16.72 30.43
C VAL A 159 -2.57 18.15 30.64
N GLU A 160 -3.85 18.40 30.36
CA GLU A 160 -4.47 19.72 30.58
C GLU A 160 -4.54 20.13 32.05
N ALA A 161 -4.59 19.17 32.97
CA ALA A 161 -4.60 19.44 34.41
C ALA A 161 -3.20 19.75 35.00
N MET A 162 -2.12 19.50 34.24
CA MET A 162 -0.75 19.71 34.67
C MET A 162 -0.32 21.18 34.60
N THR A 163 0.59 21.56 35.49
CA THR A 163 1.34 22.82 35.35
C THR A 163 2.25 22.79 34.11
N PRO A 164 2.70 23.95 33.59
CA PRO A 164 3.62 23.98 32.46
C PRO A 164 4.90 23.16 32.69
N GLU A 165 5.44 23.18 33.90
CA GLU A 165 6.62 22.41 34.28
C GLU A 165 6.33 20.90 34.32
N GLU A 166 5.21 20.46 34.93
CA GLU A 166 4.81 19.05 34.95
C GLU A 166 4.52 18.52 33.54
N ARG A 167 3.94 19.35 32.67
CA ARG A 167 3.69 18.99 31.26
C ARG A 167 5.00 18.76 30.52
N GLN A 168 6.01 19.60 30.73
CA GLN A 168 7.32 19.42 30.11
C GLN A 168 7.98 18.11 30.57
N GLU A 169 7.88 17.76 31.85
CA GLU A 169 8.39 16.50 32.38
C GLU A 169 7.61 15.29 31.82
N TYR A 170 6.29 15.40 31.71
CA TYR A 170 5.43 14.38 31.07
C TYR A 170 5.81 14.15 29.61
N ASP A 171 5.94 15.22 28.82
CA ASP A 171 6.32 15.14 27.41
C ASP A 171 7.72 14.54 27.24
N THR A 172 8.66 14.93 28.10
CA THR A 172 10.02 14.34 28.10
C THR A 172 10.00 12.86 28.45
N ALA A 173 9.15 12.45 29.42
CA ALA A 173 8.98 11.05 29.77
C ALA A 173 8.35 10.24 28.62
N LEU A 174 7.35 10.79 27.94
CA LEU A 174 6.63 10.12 26.87
C LEU A 174 7.44 10.07 25.56
N TYR A 175 7.94 11.20 25.10
CA TYR A 175 8.57 11.35 23.78
C TYR A 175 10.11 11.35 23.81
N GLY A 176 10.70 11.52 24.99
CA GLY A 176 12.15 11.56 25.18
C GLY A 176 12.76 12.95 25.11
N THR A 177 14.09 12.99 24.99
CA THR A 177 14.82 14.25 24.80
C THR A 177 14.87 14.60 23.31
N GLY A 178 13.86 15.34 22.85
CA GLY A 178 13.70 15.89 21.51
C GLY A 178 12.63 16.99 21.52
N PRO A 179 12.38 17.70 20.41
CA PRO A 179 11.24 18.60 20.34
C PRO A 179 9.94 17.82 20.60
N SER A 180 9.08 18.32 21.48
CA SER A 180 7.80 17.67 21.78
C SER A 180 6.89 17.73 20.55
N PRO A 181 6.07 16.70 20.26
CA PRO A 181 5.04 16.80 19.23
C PRO A 181 4.09 17.97 19.51
N GLY A 182 4.19 19.02 18.70
CA GLY A 182 3.40 20.24 18.85
C GLY A 182 4.17 21.46 19.33
N ASP A 183 5.46 21.32 19.68
CA ASP A 183 6.35 22.47 19.67
C ASP A 183 6.44 22.98 18.23
N PRO A 184 6.19 24.28 17.97
CA PRO A 184 6.49 24.82 16.66
C PRO A 184 7.97 24.57 16.41
N ILE A 185 8.29 23.77 15.39
CA ILE A 185 9.61 23.82 14.78
C ILE A 185 9.79 25.28 14.43
N SER A 186 10.62 26.00 15.19
CA SER A 186 10.81 27.40 14.91
C SER A 186 11.41 27.49 13.52
N ASP A 187 10.74 28.21 12.63
CA ASP A 187 11.29 28.69 11.35
C ASP A 187 12.51 29.62 11.55
N GLU A 188 13.04 29.73 12.79
CA GLU A 188 14.30 30.36 13.13
C GLU A 188 15.53 29.53 12.73
N GLY A 189 15.34 28.43 11.97
CA GLY A 189 16.41 27.78 11.21
C GLY A 189 17.04 28.64 10.09
N ASN A 190 16.56 29.88 9.90
CA ASN A 190 17.14 30.89 9.00
C ASN A 190 17.97 31.98 9.72
N ASP A 191 18.42 31.75 10.95
CA ASP A 191 19.53 32.54 11.52
C ASP A 191 20.87 32.02 10.98
N PRO A 192 21.62 32.77 10.14
CA PRO A 192 22.92 32.34 9.63
C PRO A 192 24.01 32.17 10.71
N THR A 193 23.69 32.44 11.98
CA THR A 193 24.56 32.19 13.14
C THR A 193 24.17 30.98 14.00
N ASN A 194 23.02 30.36 13.74
CA ASN A 194 22.63 29.06 14.28
C ASN A 194 22.49 28.07 13.12
N PRO A 195 23.40 27.09 12.95
CA PRO A 195 23.17 26.06 11.94
C PRO A 195 21.82 25.39 12.23
N PRO A 196 20.99 25.13 11.20
CA PRO A 196 19.75 24.39 11.38
C PRO A 196 20.07 23.11 12.14
N SER A 197 19.35 22.86 13.23
CA SER A 197 19.44 21.60 13.96
C SER A 197 19.21 20.49 12.94
N GLU A 198 20.25 19.72 12.63
CA GLU A 198 20.23 18.61 11.67
C GLU A 198 19.40 17.41 12.15
N THR A 199 18.42 17.64 13.04
CA THR A 199 17.61 16.58 13.66
C THR A 199 16.28 16.34 12.93
N SER A 200 16.16 16.81 11.68
CA SER A 200 15.16 16.29 10.74
C SER A 200 15.76 15.26 9.77
N GLY A 201 17.02 14.87 9.97
CA GLY A 201 17.64 13.74 9.33
C GLY A 201 17.46 12.49 10.16
N SER A 202 17.15 11.38 9.49
CA SER A 202 17.10 10.00 9.97
C SER A 202 18.45 9.49 10.52
N ASP A 203 19.09 10.22 11.43
CA ASP A 203 20.26 9.74 12.16
C ASP A 203 19.80 8.81 13.28
N SER A 204 19.54 7.58 12.86
CA SER A 204 19.11 6.41 13.64
C SER A 204 20.16 5.89 14.64
N THR A 205 21.11 6.73 15.05
CA THR A 205 22.16 6.38 16.02
C THR A 205 21.85 6.83 17.45
N ILE A 206 20.81 7.63 17.66
CA ILE A 206 20.31 7.99 18.98
C ILE A 206 19.43 6.84 19.47
N ALA A 207 19.82 6.19 20.58
CA ALA A 207 18.98 5.18 21.22
C ALA A 207 17.61 5.80 21.55
N PRO A 208 16.50 5.11 21.29
CA PRO A 208 15.17 5.61 21.59
C PRO A 208 15.13 6.02 23.07
N SER A 209 14.73 7.27 23.31
CA SER A 209 14.56 7.82 24.65
C SER A 209 13.09 8.22 24.79
N GLY A 210 12.48 7.98 25.95
CA GLY A 210 11.05 8.21 26.16
C GLY A 210 10.21 6.96 25.96
N CYS A 211 9.08 6.90 26.64
CA CYS A 211 8.22 5.71 26.72
C CYS A 211 7.63 5.29 25.38
N LEU A 212 7.24 6.23 24.51
CA LEU A 212 6.69 5.95 23.18
C LEU A 212 7.71 5.28 22.25
N PRO A 213 8.86 5.89 21.93
CA PRO A 213 9.80 5.28 20.99
C PRO A 213 10.43 3.99 21.54
N ILE A 214 10.57 3.84 22.87
CA ILE A 214 11.00 2.58 23.47
C ILE A 214 9.96 1.47 23.24
N ALA A 215 8.67 1.77 23.47
CA ALA A 215 7.61 0.81 23.20
C ALA A 215 7.52 0.47 21.70
N GLN A 216 7.63 1.44 20.80
CA GLN A 216 7.60 1.19 19.36
C GLN A 216 8.75 0.28 18.91
N GLU A 217 9.98 0.52 19.37
CA GLU A 217 11.12 -0.34 19.04
C GLU A 217 10.93 -1.78 19.58
N GLU A 218 10.30 -1.96 20.75
CA GLU A 218 10.00 -3.28 21.32
C GLU A 218 9.12 -4.15 20.41
N PHE A 219 8.16 -3.55 19.70
CA PHE A 219 7.14 -4.28 18.94
C PHE A 219 7.35 -4.25 17.42
N TYR A 220 7.76 -3.10 16.86
CA TYR A 220 7.99 -2.97 15.41
C TYR A 220 9.43 -3.34 15.00
N ASN A 221 10.37 -3.36 15.95
CA ASN A 221 11.77 -3.75 15.75
C ASN A 221 12.42 -3.06 14.53
N ASP A 222 12.30 -1.74 14.47
CA ASP A 222 12.79 -0.93 13.35
C ASP A 222 14.27 -1.16 13.06
N ALA A 223 15.09 -1.45 14.09
CA ALA A 223 16.48 -1.82 13.91
C ALA A 223 16.64 -3.13 13.10
N ALA A 224 15.82 -4.15 13.38
CA ALA A 224 15.77 -5.35 12.55
C ALA A 224 15.24 -5.06 11.14
N GLY A 225 14.25 -4.16 11.00
CA GLY A 225 13.81 -3.59 9.72
C GLY A 225 14.98 -3.11 8.86
N ARG A 226 15.73 -2.15 9.40
CA ARG A 226 16.91 -1.59 8.72
C ARG A 226 17.99 -2.64 8.45
N ALA A 227 18.21 -3.57 9.38
CA ALA A 227 19.18 -4.65 9.19
C ALA A 227 18.77 -5.63 8.09
N PHE A 228 17.45 -5.91 7.98
CA PHE A 228 16.90 -6.73 6.92
C PHE A 228 17.10 -6.04 5.56
N ASP A 229 16.69 -4.77 5.44
CA ASP A 229 16.85 -3.99 4.21
C ASP A 229 18.32 -3.87 3.80
N ALA A 230 19.22 -3.62 4.76
CA ALA A 230 20.65 -3.55 4.49
C ALA A 230 21.24 -4.87 3.98
N LYS A 231 20.67 -6.01 4.38
CA LYS A 231 21.15 -7.34 4.01
C LYS A 231 20.49 -7.90 2.76
N PHE A 232 19.18 -7.73 2.63
CA PHE A 232 18.34 -8.38 1.63
C PHE A 232 17.69 -7.41 0.65
N GLY A 233 17.76 -6.09 0.87
CA GLY A 233 17.01 -5.10 0.09
C GLY A 233 17.28 -5.15 -1.41
N GLU A 234 18.53 -5.38 -1.84
CA GLU A 234 18.84 -5.54 -3.28
C GLU A 234 18.19 -6.82 -3.86
N ALA A 235 18.34 -7.96 -3.18
CA ALA A 235 17.73 -9.21 -3.61
C ALA A 235 16.19 -9.16 -3.57
N PHE A 236 15.63 -8.39 -2.64
CA PHE A 236 14.19 -8.18 -2.55
C PHE A 236 13.67 -7.26 -3.66
N ASN A 237 14.42 -6.24 -4.05
CA ASN A 237 14.13 -5.42 -5.23
C ASN A 237 14.20 -6.26 -6.52
N ASP A 238 15.16 -7.19 -6.62
CA ASP A 238 15.23 -8.12 -7.74
C ASP A 238 14.01 -9.06 -7.79
N LEU A 239 13.56 -9.59 -6.64
CA LEU A 239 12.31 -10.35 -6.54
C LEU A 239 11.13 -9.54 -7.08
N ARG A 240 10.98 -8.29 -6.66
CA ARG A 240 9.92 -7.40 -7.16
C ARG A 240 10.00 -7.22 -8.68
N GLY A 241 11.20 -6.98 -9.21
CA GLY A 241 11.42 -6.85 -10.64
C GLY A 241 11.05 -8.13 -11.41
N ILE A 242 11.31 -9.31 -10.85
CA ILE A 242 10.91 -10.60 -11.42
C ILE A 242 9.38 -10.72 -11.48
N VAL A 243 8.68 -10.38 -10.39
CA VAL A 243 7.20 -10.42 -10.35
C VAL A 243 6.62 -9.44 -11.36
N GLU A 244 7.09 -8.20 -11.36
CA GLU A 244 6.56 -7.13 -12.23
C GLU A 244 6.80 -7.41 -13.73
N SER A 245 7.85 -8.17 -14.07
CA SER A 245 8.21 -8.55 -15.44
C SER A 245 7.77 -9.97 -15.84
N ASP A 246 7.10 -10.70 -14.95
CA ASP A 246 6.59 -12.05 -15.27
C ASP A 246 5.65 -11.97 -16.50
N PRO A 247 5.81 -12.86 -17.49
CA PRO A 247 4.97 -12.85 -18.70
C PRO A 247 3.46 -12.92 -18.43
N ARG A 248 3.05 -13.54 -17.32
CA ARG A 248 1.63 -13.61 -16.91
C ARG A 248 1.12 -12.24 -16.47
N ILE A 249 1.92 -11.50 -15.71
CA ILE A 249 1.58 -10.16 -15.21
C ILE A 249 1.60 -9.13 -16.35
N THR A 250 2.62 -9.19 -17.21
CA THR A 250 2.70 -8.27 -18.36
C THR A 250 1.58 -8.51 -19.37
N ALA A 251 1.18 -9.76 -19.61
CA ALA A 251 0.00 -10.06 -20.44
C ALA A 251 -1.30 -9.48 -19.85
N LEU A 252 -1.50 -9.56 -18.53
CA LEU A 252 -2.67 -8.97 -17.88
C LEU A 252 -2.68 -7.44 -17.95
N LYS A 253 -1.51 -6.80 -17.85
CA LYS A 253 -1.37 -5.34 -18.07
C LYS A 253 -1.74 -4.95 -19.51
N ASP A 254 -1.31 -5.74 -20.50
CA ASP A 254 -1.67 -5.53 -21.91
C ASP A 254 -3.17 -5.74 -22.16
N ASP A 255 -3.78 -6.74 -21.53
CA ASP A 255 -5.22 -7.00 -21.60
C ASP A 255 -6.02 -5.87 -20.96
N TRP A 256 -5.57 -5.37 -19.79
CA TRP A 256 -6.16 -4.20 -19.13
C TRP A 256 -6.11 -2.96 -20.04
N SER A 257 -4.94 -2.66 -20.62
CA SER A 257 -4.76 -1.52 -21.52
C SER A 257 -5.68 -1.63 -22.75
N SER A 258 -5.77 -2.82 -23.34
CA SER A 258 -6.67 -3.10 -24.46
C SER A 258 -8.15 -2.94 -24.11
N CYS A 259 -8.54 -3.34 -22.89
CA CYS A 259 -9.89 -3.16 -22.37
C CYS A 259 -10.23 -1.67 -22.18
N MET A 260 -9.32 -0.88 -21.61
CA MET A 260 -9.48 0.57 -21.48
C MET A 260 -9.56 1.27 -22.85
N ALA A 261 -8.76 0.83 -23.83
CA ALA A 261 -8.81 1.32 -25.21
C ALA A 261 -10.15 1.04 -25.89
N ALA A 262 -10.76 -0.13 -25.64
CA ALA A 262 -12.11 -0.44 -26.13
C ALA A 262 -13.19 0.46 -25.53
N ALA A 263 -12.97 1.00 -24.33
CA ALA A 263 -13.81 2.01 -23.69
C ALA A 263 -13.49 3.45 -24.14
N GLY A 264 -12.47 3.63 -24.97
CA GLY A 264 -12.08 4.93 -25.55
C GLY A 264 -10.94 5.65 -24.83
N TYR A 265 -10.21 4.96 -23.94
CA TYR A 265 -9.09 5.52 -23.19
C TYR A 265 -7.75 4.91 -23.65
N ASP A 266 -6.78 5.76 -24.01
CA ASP A 266 -5.45 5.32 -24.44
C ASP A 266 -4.50 5.21 -23.24
N PHE A 267 -4.86 4.38 -22.25
CA PHE A 267 -4.08 4.19 -21.04
C PHE A 267 -3.23 2.92 -21.14
N THR A 268 -1.97 3.06 -20.76
CA THR A 268 -0.99 1.96 -20.68
C THR A 268 -0.78 1.46 -19.26
N SER A 269 -1.18 2.26 -18.26
CA SER A 269 -1.15 1.91 -16.85
C SER A 269 -2.18 2.70 -16.04
N GLU A 270 -2.44 2.31 -14.79
CA GLU A 270 -3.21 3.14 -13.86
C GLU A 270 -2.60 4.53 -13.64
N SER A 271 -1.28 4.68 -13.78
CA SER A 271 -0.62 5.97 -13.65
C SER A 271 -1.13 6.98 -14.69
N ASP A 272 -1.47 6.48 -15.88
CA ASP A 272 -2.09 7.31 -16.93
C ASP A 272 -3.50 7.74 -16.53
N VAL A 273 -4.26 6.87 -15.84
CA VAL A 273 -5.59 7.21 -15.30
C VAL A 273 -5.47 8.33 -14.27
N ARG A 274 -4.54 8.19 -13.32
CA ARG A 274 -4.29 9.21 -12.28
C ARG A 274 -3.89 10.54 -12.92
N THR A 275 -2.93 10.51 -13.85
CA THR A 275 -2.47 11.70 -14.58
C THR A 275 -3.60 12.35 -15.38
N PHE A 276 -4.45 11.55 -16.04
CA PHE A 276 -5.63 12.04 -16.74
C PHE A 276 -6.59 12.79 -15.79
N LEU A 277 -6.88 12.23 -14.61
CA LEU A 277 -7.75 12.86 -13.62
C LEU A 277 -7.14 14.14 -13.04
N PHE A 278 -5.85 14.13 -12.69
CA PHE A 278 -5.15 15.32 -12.21
C PHE A 278 -5.17 16.45 -13.25
N ARG A 279 -4.90 16.15 -14.52
CA ARG A 279 -4.96 17.17 -15.60
C ARG A 279 -6.34 17.80 -15.72
N ARG A 280 -7.41 17.01 -15.54
CA ARG A 280 -8.78 17.54 -15.53
C ARG A 280 -9.07 18.43 -14.33
N LEU A 281 -8.53 18.10 -13.17
CA LEU A 281 -8.64 18.93 -11.97
C LEU A 281 -7.88 20.25 -12.16
N GLU A 282 -6.71 20.21 -12.80
CA GLU A 282 -5.94 21.39 -13.16
C GLU A 282 -6.70 22.28 -14.15
N ASP A 283 -7.33 21.70 -15.18
CA ASP A 283 -8.13 22.42 -16.19
C ASP A 283 -9.30 23.22 -15.57
N VAL A 284 -9.87 22.74 -14.46
CA VAL A 284 -10.96 23.40 -13.75
C VAL A 284 -10.47 24.28 -12.60
N GLY A 285 -9.15 24.37 -12.40
CA GLY A 285 -8.52 25.17 -11.35
C GLY A 285 -8.64 24.58 -9.94
N ALA A 286 -9.05 23.32 -9.81
CA ALA A 286 -9.15 22.62 -8.53
C ALA A 286 -7.78 22.17 -7.99
N ILE A 287 -6.78 22.07 -8.87
CA ILE A 287 -5.36 21.96 -8.52
C ILE A 287 -4.55 22.90 -9.42
N THR A 288 -3.30 23.15 -9.06
CA THR A 288 -2.37 23.95 -9.87
C THR A 288 -0.96 23.38 -9.81
N ASN A 289 -0.06 23.87 -10.68
CA ASN A 289 1.35 23.48 -10.74
C ASN A 289 1.55 21.96 -10.91
N LEU A 290 0.73 21.32 -11.76
CA LEU A 290 0.84 19.87 -11.98
C LEU A 290 2.07 19.56 -12.84
N GLU A 291 3.08 19.01 -12.18
CA GLU A 291 4.29 18.46 -12.77
C GLU A 291 4.26 16.93 -12.64
N VAL A 292 4.58 16.25 -13.74
CA VAL A 292 4.73 14.79 -13.76
C VAL A 292 6.13 14.51 -14.28
N ASP A 293 6.93 13.83 -13.48
CA ASP A 293 8.32 13.56 -13.82
C ASP A 293 8.48 12.29 -14.68
N SER A 294 9.72 11.95 -15.04
CA SER A 294 10.01 10.78 -15.88
C SER A 294 9.76 9.43 -15.19
N SER A 295 9.64 9.41 -13.86
CA SER A 295 9.31 8.22 -13.08
C SER A 295 7.79 8.05 -12.90
N GLY A 296 7.00 9.06 -13.31
CA GLY A 296 5.56 9.11 -13.07
C GLY A 296 5.20 9.73 -11.72
N GLU A 297 6.17 10.28 -10.99
CA GLU A 297 5.95 11.01 -9.75
C GLU A 297 5.22 12.32 -10.06
N VAL A 298 4.18 12.60 -9.27
CA VAL A 298 3.29 13.75 -9.46
C VAL A 298 3.56 14.77 -8.37
N SER A 299 3.91 15.99 -8.77
CA SER A 299 3.95 17.16 -7.90
C SER A 299 2.80 18.10 -8.29
N LEU A 300 2.01 18.54 -7.31
CA LEU A 300 0.86 19.40 -7.51
C LEU A 300 0.61 20.28 -6.28
N TYR A 301 -0.18 21.33 -6.46
CA TYR A 301 -0.65 22.20 -5.39
C TYR A 301 -2.18 22.18 -5.35
N PHE A 302 -2.74 21.83 -4.20
CA PHE A 302 -4.16 21.97 -3.91
C PHE A 302 -4.43 23.41 -3.41
N PRO A 303 -5.10 24.27 -4.20
CA PRO A 303 -5.71 25.46 -3.63
C PRO A 303 -6.87 24.99 -2.73
N VAL A 304 -6.72 25.13 -1.42
CA VAL A 304 -7.66 24.56 -0.43
C VAL A 304 -8.98 25.34 -0.37
N ASP A 305 -9.12 26.46 -1.09
CA ASP A 305 -10.22 27.39 -0.89
C ASP A 305 -11.14 27.46 -2.12
N PHE A 306 -12.19 26.62 -2.14
CA PHE A 306 -13.39 26.93 -2.92
C PHE A 306 -14.63 26.81 -2.03
N GLU A 307 -15.50 27.83 -2.10
CA GLU A 307 -16.68 27.92 -1.26
C GLU A 307 -17.76 26.90 -1.68
N PRO A 308 -18.59 26.40 -0.76
CA PRO A 308 -19.77 25.63 -1.11
C PRO A 308 -20.65 26.35 -2.14
N GLY A 309 -20.89 25.71 -3.28
CA GLY A 309 -21.62 26.27 -4.41
C GLY A 309 -20.78 26.97 -5.48
N ASP A 310 -19.44 27.00 -5.34
CA ASP A 310 -18.53 27.51 -6.39
C ASP A 310 -18.65 26.69 -7.68
N PRO A 311 -18.60 27.31 -8.88
CA PRO A 311 -18.40 26.61 -10.15
C PRO A 311 -17.31 25.54 -10.13
N ILE A 312 -16.22 25.73 -9.38
CA ILE A 312 -15.13 24.75 -9.21
C ILE A 312 -15.66 23.50 -8.49
N GLU A 313 -16.40 23.63 -7.39
CA GLU A 313 -17.01 22.48 -6.68
C GLU A 313 -17.90 21.66 -7.62
N ALA A 314 -18.73 22.32 -8.42
CA ALA A 314 -19.60 21.63 -9.39
C ALA A 314 -18.78 20.89 -10.47
N ALA A 315 -17.64 21.44 -10.88
CA ALA A 315 -16.73 20.80 -11.80
C ALA A 315 -16.02 19.59 -11.18
N VAL A 316 -15.54 19.71 -9.93
CA VAL A 316 -14.92 18.62 -9.17
C VAL A 316 -15.92 17.48 -8.95
N LYS A 317 -17.18 17.75 -8.57
CA LYS A 317 -18.25 16.72 -8.47
C LYS A 317 -18.46 15.94 -9.76
N LYS A 318 -18.36 16.62 -10.90
CA LYS A 318 -18.46 15.97 -12.22
C LYS A 318 -17.25 15.08 -12.49
N ILE A 319 -16.04 15.54 -12.15
CA ILE A 319 -14.80 14.75 -12.28
C ILE A 319 -14.83 13.54 -11.33
N ALA A 320 -15.27 13.70 -10.08
CA ALA A 320 -15.44 12.58 -9.14
C ALA A 320 -16.42 11.52 -9.66
N SER A 321 -17.49 11.92 -10.34
CA SER A 321 -18.43 10.97 -10.96
C SER A 321 -17.78 10.19 -12.12
N GLU A 322 -16.91 10.83 -12.90
CA GLU A 322 -16.14 10.20 -13.98
C GLU A 322 -15.04 9.29 -13.43
N GLU A 323 -14.39 9.70 -12.35
CA GLU A 323 -13.41 8.91 -11.61
C GLU A 323 -14.01 7.62 -11.08
N ILE A 324 -15.17 7.68 -10.41
CA ILE A 324 -15.89 6.48 -9.93
C ILE A 324 -16.24 5.54 -11.11
N ALA A 325 -16.70 6.10 -12.24
CA ALA A 325 -16.99 5.30 -13.42
C ALA A 325 -15.74 4.64 -14.02
N LEU A 326 -14.61 5.37 -14.06
CA LEU A 326 -13.31 4.87 -14.50
C LEU A 326 -12.76 3.80 -13.57
N ALA A 327 -12.86 3.97 -12.25
CA ALA A 327 -12.42 2.99 -11.27
C ALA A 327 -13.19 1.67 -11.42
N LYS A 328 -14.52 1.74 -11.51
CA LYS A 328 -15.37 0.56 -11.75
C LYS A 328 -15.02 -0.14 -13.07
N LEU A 329 -14.75 0.63 -14.13
CA LEU A 329 -14.31 0.08 -15.40
C LEU A 329 -12.93 -0.58 -15.28
N SER A 330 -11.98 0.07 -14.61
CA SER A 330 -10.62 -0.44 -14.38
C SER A 330 -10.66 -1.79 -13.67
N LEU A 331 -11.48 -1.93 -12.62
CA LEU A 331 -11.67 -3.20 -11.91
C LEU A 331 -12.17 -4.31 -12.84
N VAL A 332 -13.15 -4.01 -13.71
CA VAL A 332 -13.61 -4.97 -14.71
C VAL A 332 -12.50 -5.34 -15.70
N CYS A 333 -11.67 -4.37 -16.10
CA CYS A 333 -10.55 -4.59 -17.01
C CYS A 333 -9.39 -5.37 -16.38
N PHE A 334 -9.21 -5.31 -15.06
CA PHE A 334 -8.19 -6.10 -14.36
C PHE A 334 -8.52 -7.58 -14.32
N GLY A 335 -9.79 -7.95 -14.32
CA GLY A 335 -10.20 -9.36 -14.34
C GLY A 335 -9.63 -10.12 -13.15
N ASN A 336 -8.73 -11.07 -13.40
CA ASN A 336 -8.10 -11.91 -12.38
C ASN A 336 -6.66 -11.47 -12.04
N TYR A 337 -6.34 -10.18 -12.22
CA TYR A 337 -4.99 -9.65 -11.96
C TYR A 337 -4.47 -10.01 -10.57
N ASP A 338 -5.27 -9.78 -9.52
CA ASP A 338 -4.86 -10.00 -8.13
C ASP A 338 -4.55 -11.48 -7.85
N GLU A 339 -5.40 -12.40 -8.33
CA GLU A 339 -5.19 -13.85 -8.18
C GLU A 339 -3.88 -14.30 -8.85
N VAL A 340 -3.58 -13.78 -10.03
CA VAL A 340 -2.36 -14.13 -10.76
C VAL A 340 -1.14 -13.44 -10.17
N TYR A 341 -1.27 -12.19 -9.71
CA TYR A 341 -0.22 -11.46 -9.01
C TYR A 341 0.20 -12.21 -7.75
N GLU A 342 -0.75 -12.60 -6.92
CA GLU A 342 -0.50 -13.35 -5.69
C GLU A 342 0.20 -14.68 -5.98
N MET A 343 -0.27 -15.43 -6.98
CA MET A 343 0.38 -16.68 -7.40
C MET A 343 1.84 -16.46 -7.85
N VAL A 344 2.10 -15.43 -8.67
CA VAL A 344 3.44 -15.10 -9.16
C VAL A 344 4.33 -14.63 -8.00
N TYR A 345 3.79 -13.83 -7.10
CA TYR A 345 4.49 -13.36 -5.91
C TYR A 345 4.90 -14.53 -5.02
N GLN A 346 3.97 -15.43 -4.68
CA GLN A 346 4.26 -16.64 -3.91
C GLN A 346 5.34 -17.51 -4.56
N GLU A 347 5.27 -17.72 -5.89
CA GLU A 347 6.32 -18.45 -6.61
C GLU A 347 7.69 -17.77 -6.50
N ALA A 348 7.74 -16.44 -6.59
CA ALA A 348 8.98 -15.67 -6.48
C ALA A 348 9.52 -15.67 -5.04
N GLU A 349 8.64 -15.53 -4.06
CA GLU A 349 8.95 -15.61 -2.63
C GLU A 349 9.55 -16.98 -2.28
N GLN A 350 8.94 -18.08 -2.72
CA GLN A 350 9.48 -19.42 -2.47
C GLN A 350 10.88 -19.62 -3.07
N ARG A 351 11.16 -19.02 -4.23
CA ARG A 351 12.52 -19.03 -4.82
C ARG A 351 13.50 -18.23 -3.98
N PHE A 352 13.11 -17.02 -3.56
CA PHE A 352 13.93 -16.18 -2.70
C PHE A 352 14.26 -16.89 -1.38
N ILE A 353 13.27 -17.52 -0.74
CA ILE A 353 13.49 -18.29 0.49
C ILE A 353 14.44 -19.46 0.21
N ALA A 354 14.25 -20.21 -0.87
CA ALA A 354 15.13 -21.32 -1.22
C ALA A 354 16.59 -20.88 -1.46
N GLU A 355 16.79 -19.72 -2.08
CA GLU A 355 18.11 -19.15 -2.37
C GLU A 355 18.80 -18.57 -1.12
N HIS A 356 18.02 -18.05 -0.17
CA HIS A 356 18.52 -17.35 1.02
C HIS A 356 18.25 -18.07 2.35
N LEU A 357 17.81 -19.33 2.34
CA LEU A 357 17.30 -20.03 3.53
C LEU A 357 18.25 -19.96 4.73
N ALA A 358 19.53 -20.28 4.53
CA ALA A 358 20.52 -20.28 5.62
C ALA A 358 20.75 -18.87 6.19
N GLU A 359 20.67 -17.85 5.35
CA GLU A 359 20.86 -16.44 5.74
C GLU A 359 19.63 -15.89 6.46
N LEU A 360 18.43 -16.28 6.03
CA LEU A 360 17.16 -15.95 6.67
C LEU A 360 17.04 -16.63 8.04
N GLU A 361 17.40 -17.91 8.14
CA GLU A 361 17.43 -18.61 9.44
C GLU A 361 18.43 -17.98 10.42
N GLN A 362 19.60 -17.56 9.91
CA GLN A 362 20.57 -16.84 10.72
C GLN A 362 20.03 -15.48 11.14
N PHE A 363 19.46 -14.73 10.21
CA PHE A 363 18.89 -13.42 10.47
C PHE A 363 17.80 -13.49 11.55
N ARG A 364 16.88 -14.45 11.44
CA ARG A 364 15.86 -14.72 12.45
C ARG A 364 16.49 -14.95 13.82
N ARG A 365 17.50 -15.81 13.94
CA ARG A 365 18.16 -16.07 15.25
C ARG A 365 18.81 -14.83 15.86
N ASP A 366 19.30 -13.91 15.03
CA ASP A 366 19.99 -12.71 15.48
C ASP A 366 19.03 -11.58 15.88
N HIS A 367 17.76 -11.65 15.47
CA HIS A 367 16.76 -10.58 15.64
C HIS A 367 15.39 -11.05 16.17
N SER A 368 15.31 -12.28 16.69
CA SER A 368 14.11 -12.88 17.33
C SER A 368 14.08 -12.73 18.83
#